data_AF-A0A5S4EXN9-F1
#
_entry.id   AF-A0A5S4EXN9-F1
#
_cell.length_a   1.000
_cell.length_b   1.000
_cell.length_c   1.000
_cell.angle_alpha   90.00
_cell.angle_beta   90.00
_cell.angle_gamma   90.00
#
_symmetry.space_group_name_H-M   'P 1'
#
loop_
_entity.id
_entity.type
_entity.pdbx_description
1 polymer ?
#
loop_
_entity_poly.entity_id
_entity_poly.type
_entity_poly.pdbx_seq_one_letter_code
_entity_poly.pdbx_strand_id
1 'polypeptide(L)'
;MTLQVARTRDEAHLYLDLHPCVCGSVETAWDSGVVHVAGELAACYDGICADCGMEREFMFALPQREVMPEGWPTFGGPEPSQLLDAGEWLWVSDLTAGNVPADDRNAARQALAMARATVDEVLKFIPDGHEHVPDHAFWSELGRQVRDAEPARFRRERLEVVRDTYRDLATDA
;
A
#
# COMPACT_ATOMS: atom_id res chain seq x y z
N MET A 1 15.69 0.35 18.16
CA MET A 1 15.25 0.15 16.77
C MET A 1 14.04 1.04 16.55
N THR A 2 13.96 1.75 15.44
CA THR A 2 12.78 2.59 15.14
C THR A 2 11.85 1.76 14.27
N LEU A 3 10.65 1.46 14.75
CA LEU A 3 9.64 0.76 13.95
C LEU A 3 9.07 1.74 12.92
N GLN A 4 8.82 1.26 11.70
CA GLN A 4 8.08 2.04 10.71
C GLN A 4 6.62 2.17 11.15
N VAL A 5 6.00 3.29 10.82
CA VAL A 5 4.60 3.56 11.20
C VAL A 5 3.66 2.92 10.19
N ALA A 6 2.77 2.06 10.69
CA ALA A 6 1.56 1.69 9.95
C ALA A 6 0.52 2.77 10.17
N ARG A 7 0.19 3.56 9.14
CA ARG A 7 -0.71 4.71 9.30
C ARG A 7 -2.17 4.25 9.43
N THR A 8 -2.51 3.11 8.83
CA THR A 8 -3.82 2.47 8.94
C THR A 8 -3.70 0.95 8.96
N ARG A 9 -4.77 0.27 9.38
CA ARG A 9 -4.86 -1.20 9.31
C ARG A 9 -4.77 -1.71 7.88
N ASP A 10 -5.45 -1.05 6.92
CA ASP A 10 -5.44 -1.47 5.52
C ASP A 10 -4.01 -1.41 4.93
N GLU A 11 -3.24 -0.38 5.29
CA GLU A 11 -1.83 -0.27 4.89
C GLU A 11 -0.99 -1.39 5.50
N ALA A 12 -1.17 -1.70 6.79
CA ALA A 12 -0.46 -2.80 7.44
C ALA A 12 -0.76 -4.13 6.73
N HIS A 13 -2.04 -4.44 6.49
CA HIS A 13 -2.42 -5.67 5.79
C HIS A 13 -1.84 -5.75 4.37
N LEU A 14 -1.87 -4.65 3.61
CA LEU A 14 -1.26 -4.63 2.28
C LEU A 14 0.26 -4.87 2.35
N TYR A 15 0.94 -4.33 3.36
CA TYR A 15 2.36 -4.63 3.58
C TYR A 15 2.58 -6.13 3.87
N LEU A 16 1.75 -6.76 4.71
CA LEU A 16 1.84 -8.19 5.02
C LEU A 16 1.64 -9.07 3.77
N ASP A 17 0.74 -8.66 2.87
CA ASP A 17 0.47 -9.36 1.60
C ASP A 17 1.64 -9.24 0.61
N LEU A 18 2.37 -8.12 0.64
CA LEU A 18 3.55 -7.88 -0.21
C LEU A 18 4.83 -8.55 0.30
N HIS A 19 4.83 -9.02 1.54
CA HIS A 19 6.00 -9.64 2.18
C HIS A 19 5.77 -11.14 2.40
N PRO A 20 5.79 -11.97 1.34
CA PRO A 20 5.49 -13.40 1.45
C PRO A 20 6.42 -14.10 2.45
N CYS A 21 5.96 -15.23 2.96
CA CYS A 21 6.79 -16.14 3.73
C CYS A 21 8.02 -16.59 2.91
N VAL A 22 9.06 -17.07 3.58
CA VAL A 22 10.27 -17.62 2.93
C VAL A 22 9.99 -18.78 1.96
N CYS A 23 8.84 -19.45 2.09
CA CYS A 23 8.37 -20.46 1.13
C CYS A 23 7.69 -19.87 -0.11
N GLY A 24 7.46 -18.56 -0.16
CA GLY A 24 6.77 -17.83 -1.24
C GLY A 24 5.28 -17.62 -1.02
N SER A 25 4.67 -18.23 -0.01
CA SER A 25 3.24 -18.08 0.27
C SER A 25 2.91 -16.77 0.96
N VAL A 26 1.79 -16.15 0.59
CA VAL A 26 1.21 -15.00 1.30
C VAL A 26 0.16 -15.43 2.33
N GLU A 27 -0.31 -16.68 2.27
CA GLU A 27 -1.40 -17.20 3.09
C GLU A 27 -0.96 -17.33 4.55
N THR A 28 -1.49 -16.45 5.40
CA THR A 28 -1.26 -16.45 6.85
C THR A 28 -2.50 -15.93 7.56
N ALA A 29 -3.00 -16.71 8.52
CA ALA A 29 -4.06 -16.27 9.40
C ALA A 29 -3.44 -15.34 10.46
N TRP A 30 -3.54 -14.04 10.22
CA TRP A 30 -2.98 -13.02 11.11
C TRP A 30 -3.89 -12.78 12.32
N ASP A 31 -3.33 -12.97 13.50
CA ASP A 31 -3.82 -12.35 14.72
C ASP A 31 -3.16 -10.96 14.87
N SER A 32 -3.87 -10.03 15.50
CA SER A 32 -3.38 -8.66 15.69
C SER A 32 -3.64 -8.14 17.09
N GLY A 33 -2.68 -7.41 17.64
CA GLY A 33 -2.78 -6.79 18.96
C GLY A 33 -1.90 -5.56 19.11
N VAL A 34 -1.91 -4.98 20.31
CA VAL A 34 -1.04 -3.86 20.69
C VAL A 34 -0.06 -4.34 21.76
N VAL A 35 1.22 -4.13 21.53
CA VAL A 35 2.32 -4.56 22.41
C VAL A 35 3.21 -3.38 22.80
N HIS A 36 4.04 -3.56 23.85
CA HIS A 36 5.06 -2.58 24.22
C HIS A 36 6.42 -3.00 23.65
N VAL A 37 7.05 -2.13 22.87
CA VAL A 37 8.39 -2.33 22.32
C VAL A 37 9.27 -1.17 22.73
N ALA A 38 10.33 -1.46 23.52
CA ALA A 38 11.28 -0.46 24.00
C ALA A 38 10.63 0.76 24.72
N GLY A 39 9.48 0.55 25.37
CA GLY A 39 8.75 1.60 26.10
C GLY A 39 7.65 2.32 25.29
N GLU A 40 7.49 2.00 24.01
CA GLU A 40 6.48 2.58 23.12
C GLU A 40 5.42 1.54 22.71
N LEU A 41 4.21 1.99 22.35
CA LEU A 41 3.16 1.12 21.84
C LEU A 41 3.37 0.80 20.35
N ALA A 42 3.19 -0.45 19.98
CA ALA A 42 3.29 -0.95 18.61
C ALA A 42 2.11 -1.87 18.27
N ALA A 43 1.65 -1.80 17.02
CA ALA A 43 0.78 -2.84 16.46
C ALA A 43 1.62 -4.08 16.17
N CYS A 44 1.17 -5.24 16.64
CA CYS A 44 1.78 -6.53 16.37
C CYS A 44 0.84 -7.37 15.52
N TYR A 45 1.39 -8.01 14.50
CA TYR A 45 0.72 -8.99 13.66
C TYR A 45 1.54 -10.26 13.72
N ASP A 46 0.97 -11.32 14.26
CA ASP A 46 1.59 -12.63 14.32
C ASP A 46 0.67 -13.70 13.73
N GLY A 47 1.26 -14.77 13.21
CA GLY A 47 0.49 -15.83 12.57
C GLY A 47 1.37 -16.95 12.07
N ILE A 48 0.72 -17.98 11.54
CA ILE A 48 1.39 -19.17 10.99
C ILE A 48 1.12 -19.22 9.48
N CYS A 49 2.18 -19.40 8.69
CA CYS A 49 2.04 -19.62 7.25
C CYS A 49 1.27 -20.92 7.00
N ALA A 50 0.19 -20.85 6.23
CA ALA A 50 -0.69 -21.98 5.98
C ALA A 50 0.01 -23.13 5.23
N ASP A 51 1.03 -22.81 4.43
CA ASP A 51 1.70 -23.78 3.55
C ASP A 51 2.89 -24.49 4.22
N CYS A 52 3.75 -23.74 4.93
CA CYS A 52 4.97 -24.31 5.51
C CYS A 52 4.96 -24.39 7.04
N GLY A 53 3.93 -23.83 7.70
CA GLY A 53 3.80 -23.84 9.15
C GLY A 53 4.78 -22.91 9.90
N MET A 54 5.52 -22.05 9.18
CA MET A 54 6.45 -21.12 9.80
C MET A 54 5.70 -19.99 10.53
N GLU A 55 6.13 -19.67 11.74
CA GLU A 55 5.69 -18.49 12.46
C GLU A 55 6.17 -17.21 11.76
N ARG A 56 5.28 -16.23 11.62
CA ARG A 56 5.56 -14.92 11.04
C ARG A 56 5.13 -13.85 12.04
N GLU A 57 5.93 -12.81 12.18
CA GLU A 57 5.65 -11.68 13.07
C GLU A 57 6.09 -10.38 12.42
N PHE A 58 5.25 -9.35 12.51
CA PHE A 58 5.56 -7.98 12.12
C PHE A 58 5.09 -7.00 13.19
N MET A 59 5.91 -5.99 13.45
CA MET A 59 5.60 -4.93 14.41
C MET A 59 5.73 -3.56 13.75
N PHE A 60 4.75 -2.71 13.98
CA PHE A 60 4.71 -1.35 13.45
C PHE A 60 4.46 -0.34 14.56
N ALA A 61 5.09 0.82 14.48
CA ALA A 61 4.74 1.94 15.36
C ALA A 61 3.30 2.40 15.06
N LEU A 62 2.60 2.82 16.10
CA LEU A 62 1.29 3.46 15.95
C LEU A 62 1.45 4.89 15.40
N PRO A 63 0.49 5.38 14.60
CA PRO A 63 0.53 6.76 14.13
C PRO A 63 0.29 7.71 15.30
N GLN A 64 0.96 8.88 15.29
CA GLN A 64 0.74 9.90 16.33
C GLN A 64 -0.69 10.43 16.34
N ARG A 65 -1.35 10.41 15.19
CA ARG A 65 -2.75 10.80 15.01
C ARG A 65 -3.47 9.73 14.23
N GLU A 66 -4.60 9.29 14.76
CA GLU A 66 -5.48 8.36 14.07
C GLU A 66 -6.02 9.00 12.78
N VAL A 67 -6.03 8.21 11.72
CA VAL A 67 -6.67 8.55 10.44
C VAL A 67 -8.12 8.14 10.55
N MET A 68 -9.04 9.10 10.35
CA MET A 68 -10.45 8.78 10.25
C MET A 68 -10.77 8.24 8.85
N PRO A 69 -11.47 7.10 8.71
CA PRO A 69 -11.88 6.59 7.42
C PRO A 69 -12.79 7.57 6.68
N GLU A 70 -12.35 8.05 5.52
CA GLU A 70 -13.18 8.87 4.61
C GLU A 70 -13.80 8.03 3.47
N GLY A 71 -13.40 6.77 3.34
CA GLY A 71 -13.85 5.84 2.31
C GLY A 71 -13.08 4.51 2.36
N TRP A 72 -13.36 3.61 1.41
CA TRP A 72 -12.65 2.34 1.29
C TRP A 72 -11.85 2.26 -0.03
N PRO A 73 -10.60 1.78 -0.01
CA PRO A 73 -9.78 1.48 1.17
C PRO A 73 -9.34 2.75 1.91
N THR A 74 -8.94 2.64 3.19
CA THR A 74 -8.37 3.77 3.95
C THR A 74 -6.86 3.60 4.08
N PHE A 75 -6.10 4.25 3.19
CA PHE A 75 -4.63 4.33 3.29
C PHE A 75 -4.19 5.66 3.88
N GLY A 76 -3.55 5.58 5.04
CA GLY A 76 -2.79 6.65 5.69
C GLY A 76 -3.43 8.04 5.81
N GLY A 77 -2.62 9.00 6.24
CA GLY A 77 -2.94 10.43 6.31
C GLY A 77 -2.40 11.20 5.10
N PRO A 78 -2.23 12.52 5.21
CA PRO A 78 -1.59 13.31 4.15
C PRO A 78 -0.09 12.98 3.96
N GLU A 79 0.57 12.42 4.97
CA GLU A 79 1.97 12.05 4.91
C GLU A 79 2.19 10.80 4.02
N PRO A 80 3.34 10.68 3.32
CA PRO A 80 3.68 9.48 2.56
C PRO A 80 3.89 8.24 3.44
N SER A 81 3.79 7.06 2.82
CA SER A 81 3.98 5.78 3.49
C SER A 81 5.41 5.61 4.01
N GLN A 82 5.52 4.94 5.16
CA GLN A 82 6.80 4.42 5.66
C GLN A 82 6.95 2.92 5.42
N LEU A 83 5.86 2.21 5.07
CA LEU A 83 5.85 0.77 4.87
C LEU A 83 6.11 0.39 3.42
N LEU A 84 5.47 1.09 2.49
CA LEU A 84 5.51 0.82 1.06
C LEU A 84 6.07 2.00 0.31
N ASP A 85 7.02 1.74 -0.57
CA ASP A 85 7.62 2.78 -1.39
C ASP A 85 6.73 3.18 -2.57
N ALA A 86 7.10 4.26 -3.27
CA ALA A 86 6.29 4.78 -4.37
C ALA A 86 6.08 3.75 -5.51
N GLY A 87 7.09 2.90 -5.77
CA GLY A 87 7.00 1.89 -6.80
C GLY A 87 6.16 0.68 -6.39
N GLU A 88 6.20 0.27 -5.12
CA GLU A 88 5.31 -0.76 -4.57
C GLU A 88 3.84 -0.34 -4.66
N TRP A 89 3.52 0.91 -4.30
CA TRP A 89 2.17 1.46 -4.47
C TRP A 89 1.69 1.44 -5.93
N LEU A 90 2.55 1.85 -6.86
CA LEU A 90 2.19 1.82 -8.28
C LEU A 90 2.00 0.38 -8.80
N TRP A 91 2.81 -0.57 -8.32
CA TRP A 91 2.65 -1.98 -8.64
C TRP A 91 1.31 -2.54 -8.17
N VAL A 92 0.88 -2.22 -6.94
CA VAL A 92 -0.43 -2.63 -6.42
C VAL A 92 -1.56 -2.01 -7.26
N SER A 93 -1.40 -0.75 -7.66
CA SER A 93 -2.36 -0.09 -8.55
C SER A 93 -2.54 -0.85 -9.87
N ASP A 94 -1.43 -1.21 -10.51
CA ASP A 94 -1.44 -1.96 -11.78
C ASP A 94 -2.02 -3.35 -11.64
N LEU A 95 -1.63 -4.07 -10.59
CA LEU A 95 -2.17 -5.39 -10.30
C LEU A 95 -3.69 -5.31 -10.13
N THR A 96 -4.18 -4.32 -9.39
CA THR A 96 -5.61 -4.17 -9.12
C THR A 96 -6.38 -3.77 -10.38
N ALA A 97 -5.91 -2.75 -11.10
CA ALA A 97 -6.54 -2.28 -12.34
C ALA A 97 -6.50 -3.31 -13.47
N GLY A 98 -5.45 -4.14 -13.52
CA GLY A 98 -5.30 -5.22 -14.49
C GLY A 98 -6.25 -6.41 -14.25
N ASN A 99 -6.87 -6.51 -13.07
CA ASN A 99 -7.73 -7.62 -12.67
C ASN A 99 -9.18 -7.18 -12.35
N VAL A 100 -9.64 -6.07 -12.93
CA VAL A 100 -11.02 -5.58 -12.74
C VAL A 100 -12.03 -6.61 -13.28
N PRO A 101 -12.97 -7.11 -12.46
CA PRO A 101 -13.99 -8.06 -12.91
C PRO A 101 -14.93 -7.45 -13.95
N ALA A 102 -15.21 -8.18 -15.04
CA ALA A 102 -16.05 -7.68 -16.13
C ALA A 102 -17.56 -7.97 -15.92
N ASP A 103 -17.89 -8.96 -15.10
CA ASP A 103 -19.23 -9.49 -14.88
C ASP A 103 -19.86 -9.07 -13.55
N ASP A 104 -19.07 -8.51 -12.63
CA ASP A 104 -19.53 -7.96 -11.37
C ASP A 104 -19.20 -6.46 -11.26
N ARG A 105 -20.22 -5.63 -11.46
CA ARG A 105 -20.11 -4.16 -11.34
C ARG A 105 -19.65 -3.70 -9.97
N ASN A 106 -20.09 -4.32 -8.89
CA ASN A 106 -19.70 -3.88 -7.54
C ASN A 106 -18.25 -4.23 -7.26
N ALA A 107 -17.81 -5.43 -7.66
CA ALA A 107 -16.41 -5.81 -7.55
C ALA A 107 -15.51 -4.94 -8.46
N ALA A 108 -15.99 -4.60 -9.66
CA ALA A 108 -15.28 -3.68 -10.56
C ALA A 108 -15.07 -2.30 -9.94
N ARG A 109 -16.13 -1.71 -9.36
CA ARG A 109 -16.03 -0.42 -8.64
C ARG A 109 -15.05 -0.49 -7.48
N GLN A 110 -15.07 -1.57 -6.69
CA GLN A 110 -14.14 -1.75 -5.57
C GLN A 110 -12.69 -1.86 -6.04
N ALA A 111 -12.42 -2.65 -7.09
CA ALA A 111 -11.08 -2.77 -7.67
C ALA A 111 -10.58 -1.41 -8.19
N LEU A 112 -11.40 -0.65 -8.90
CA LEU A 112 -11.04 0.68 -9.39
C LEU A 112 -10.84 1.69 -8.25
N ALA A 113 -11.62 1.61 -7.17
CA ALA A 113 -11.42 2.43 -5.97
C ALA A 113 -10.08 2.13 -5.28
N MET A 114 -9.71 0.85 -5.15
CA MET A 114 -8.42 0.41 -4.63
C MET A 114 -7.26 0.85 -5.53
N ALA A 115 -7.37 0.67 -6.85
CA ALA A 115 -6.37 1.10 -7.82
C ALA A 115 -6.16 2.63 -7.78
N ARG A 116 -7.24 3.40 -7.63
CA ARG A 116 -7.17 4.85 -7.44
C ARG A 116 -6.47 5.23 -6.14
N ALA A 117 -6.89 4.63 -5.02
CA ALA A 117 -6.34 4.94 -3.70
C ALA A 117 -4.83 4.66 -3.62
N THR A 118 -4.35 3.63 -4.30
CA THR A 118 -2.91 3.36 -4.41
C THR A 118 -2.15 4.38 -5.25
N VAL A 119 -2.74 4.93 -6.32
CA VAL A 119 -2.13 6.09 -7.04
C VAL A 119 -2.10 7.33 -6.15
N ASP A 120 -3.16 7.57 -5.37
CA ASP A 120 -3.19 8.66 -4.39
C ASP A 120 -2.04 8.54 -3.37
N GLU A 121 -1.66 7.33 -2.95
CA GLU A 121 -0.45 7.10 -2.12
C GLU A 121 0.85 7.44 -2.84
N VAL A 122 1.00 7.10 -4.13
CA VAL A 122 2.20 7.48 -4.92
C VAL A 122 2.34 9.01 -4.96
N LEU A 123 1.23 9.73 -5.16
CA LEU A 123 1.23 11.19 -5.25
C LEU A 123 1.72 11.86 -3.96
N LYS A 124 1.51 11.25 -2.78
CA LYS A 124 1.98 11.77 -1.48
C LYS A 124 3.51 11.79 -1.36
N PHE A 125 4.22 11.02 -2.18
CA PHE A 125 5.69 11.05 -2.23
C PHE A 125 6.24 12.23 -3.04
N ILE A 126 5.41 12.97 -3.78
CA ILE A 126 5.86 14.11 -4.59
C ILE A 126 5.71 15.38 -3.75
N PRO A 127 6.81 16.03 -3.32
CA PRO A 127 6.73 17.27 -2.57
C PRO A 127 6.00 18.38 -3.33
N ASP A 128 5.51 19.37 -2.60
CA ASP A 128 4.88 20.55 -3.18
C ASP A 128 5.85 21.26 -4.15
N GLY A 129 5.35 21.60 -5.34
CA GLY A 129 6.16 22.23 -6.39
C GLY A 129 7.07 21.28 -7.18
N HIS A 130 7.13 19.99 -6.85
CA HIS A 130 7.85 18.98 -7.63
C HIS A 130 6.94 18.31 -8.67
N GLU A 131 7.52 17.94 -9.80
CA GLU A 131 6.82 17.31 -10.93
C GLU A 131 6.96 15.78 -10.96
N HIS A 132 7.83 15.20 -10.15
CA HIS A 132 8.08 13.75 -10.15
C HIS A 132 8.41 13.24 -8.75
N VAL A 133 8.17 11.96 -8.54
CA VAL A 133 8.60 11.25 -7.33
C VAL A 133 10.13 11.31 -7.21
N PRO A 134 10.69 11.68 -6.06
CA PRO A 134 12.14 11.76 -5.87
C PRO A 134 12.78 10.37 -5.73
N ASP A 135 14.06 10.23 -6.11
CA ASP A 135 14.75 8.92 -6.15
C ASP A 135 14.78 8.18 -4.82
N HIS A 136 14.80 8.91 -3.69
CA HIS A 136 14.83 8.32 -2.35
C HIS A 136 13.50 7.67 -1.94
N ALA A 137 12.41 7.91 -2.68
CA ALA A 137 11.11 7.27 -2.45
C ALA A 137 11.01 5.86 -3.05
N PHE A 138 12.13 5.28 -3.49
CA PHE A 138 12.23 3.93 -4.05
C PHE A 138 13.31 3.11 -3.30
N TRP A 139 12.97 2.63 -2.11
CA TRP A 139 13.90 1.92 -1.24
C TRP A 139 13.76 0.38 -1.31
N SER A 140 12.61 -0.13 -1.75
CA SER A 140 12.40 -1.56 -1.96
C SER A 140 13.03 -2.03 -3.26
N GLU A 141 13.25 -3.34 -3.39
CA GLU A 141 13.69 -3.92 -4.65
C GLU A 141 12.59 -3.84 -5.71
N LEU A 142 11.36 -4.22 -5.35
CA LEU A 142 10.19 -4.19 -6.24
C LEU A 142 9.96 -2.77 -6.78
N GLY A 143 9.95 -1.77 -5.91
CA GLY A 143 9.71 -0.39 -6.28
C GLY A 143 10.77 0.17 -7.23
N ARG A 144 12.05 -0.17 -7.03
CA ARG A 144 13.11 0.17 -7.99
C ARG A 144 12.90 -0.52 -9.34
N GLN A 145 12.53 -1.80 -9.36
CA GLN A 145 12.25 -2.52 -10.61
C GLN A 145 11.09 -1.88 -11.39
N VAL A 146 10.00 -1.51 -10.70
CA VAL A 146 8.84 -0.84 -11.30
C VAL A 146 9.24 0.52 -11.88
N ARG A 147 10.03 1.30 -11.13
CA ARG A 147 10.56 2.58 -11.62
C ARG A 147 11.45 2.40 -12.83
N ASP A 148 12.41 1.50 -12.77
CA ASP A 148 13.43 1.33 -13.80
C ASP A 148 12.82 0.80 -15.12
N ALA A 149 11.69 0.08 -15.04
CA ALA A 149 10.94 -0.38 -16.21
C ALA A 149 10.28 0.76 -16.99
N GLU A 150 9.67 1.75 -16.31
CA GLU A 150 9.04 2.91 -16.98
C GLU A 150 9.06 4.18 -16.10
N PRO A 151 10.22 4.89 -15.99
CA PRO A 151 10.38 5.99 -15.03
C PRO A 151 9.39 7.14 -15.24
N ALA A 152 8.95 7.37 -16.47
CA ALA A 152 8.01 8.44 -16.82
C ALA A 152 6.65 8.30 -16.14
N ARG A 153 6.28 7.11 -15.65
CA ARG A 153 5.04 6.86 -14.90
C ARG A 153 4.98 7.57 -13.56
N PHE A 154 6.14 7.94 -12.99
CA PHE A 154 6.24 8.61 -11.69
C PHE A 154 6.24 10.14 -11.80
N ARG A 155 5.79 10.69 -12.94
CA ARG A 155 5.50 12.11 -13.10
C ARG A 155 4.11 12.43 -12.57
N ARG A 156 3.99 13.52 -11.82
CA ARG A 156 2.76 14.02 -11.21
C ARG A 156 1.60 14.06 -12.21
N GLU A 157 1.80 14.71 -13.36
CA GLU A 157 0.78 14.82 -14.41
C GLU A 157 0.24 13.46 -14.85
N ARG A 158 1.13 12.48 -15.08
CA ARG A 158 0.74 11.14 -15.53
C ARG A 158 -0.02 10.38 -14.44
N LEU A 159 0.43 10.47 -13.19
CA LEU A 159 -0.25 9.87 -12.03
C LEU A 159 -1.65 10.47 -11.83
N GLU A 160 -1.79 11.79 -11.94
CA GLU A 160 -3.08 12.48 -11.83
C GLU A 160 -4.06 12.03 -12.93
N VAL A 161 -3.60 11.89 -14.18
CA VAL A 161 -4.42 11.37 -15.28
C VAL A 161 -4.88 9.93 -15.01
N VAL A 162 -3.99 9.06 -14.53
CA VAL A 162 -4.33 7.66 -14.22
C VAL A 162 -5.35 7.59 -13.08
N ARG A 163 -5.11 8.31 -11.98
CA ARG A 163 -6.04 8.42 -10.84
C ARG A 163 -7.42 8.86 -11.30
N ASP A 164 -7.46 9.90 -12.11
CA ASP A 164 -8.69 10.50 -12.61
C ASP A 164 -9.44 9.54 -13.52
N THR A 165 -8.72 8.80 -14.37
CA THR A 165 -9.31 7.74 -15.20
C THR A 165 -9.97 6.65 -14.35
N TYR A 166 -9.31 6.18 -13.28
CA TYR A 166 -9.90 5.17 -12.39
C TYR A 166 -11.15 5.67 -11.66
N ARG A 167 -11.17 6.94 -11.24
CA ARG A 167 -12.36 7.57 -10.66
C ARG A 167 -13.53 7.57 -11.64
N ASP A 168 -13.27 7.99 -12.87
CA ASP A 168 -14.31 8.12 -13.89
C ASP A 168 -14.87 6.74 -14.28
N LEU A 169 -13.98 5.75 -14.49
CA LEU A 169 -14.38 4.36 -14.73
C LEU A 169 -15.18 3.74 -13.58
N ALA A 170 -14.83 4.06 -12.32
CA ALA A 170 -15.58 3.57 -11.16
C ALA A 170 -16.99 4.17 -11.06
N THR A 171 -17.21 5.34 -11.65
CA THR A 171 -18.53 5.97 -11.71
C THR A 171 -19.40 5.34 -12.80
N ASP A 172 -18.77 4.89 -13.89
CA ASP A 172 -19.43 4.30 -15.07
C ASP A 172 -19.64 2.78 -14.98
N ALA A 173 -18.80 2.05 -14.22
CA ALA A 173 -19.04 0.66 -13.80
C ALA A 173 -20.31 0.58 -12.98
#